data_AF-A0A1J5MA29-F1
#
_entry.id   AF-A0A1J5MA29-F1
#
_cell.length_a   1.000
_cell.length_b   1.000
_cell.length_c   1.000
_cell.angle_alpha   90.00
_cell.angle_beta   90.00
_cell.angle_gamma   90.00
#
_symmetry.space_group_name_H-M   'P 1'
#
loop_
_entity.id
_entity.type
_entity.pdbx_description
1 polymer ?
#
loop_
_entity_poly.entity_id
_entity_poly.type
_entity_poly.pdbx_seq_one_letter_code
_entity_poly.pdbx_strand_id
1 'polypeptide(L)'
;MKYFLIFILNFTAVTSFSQRLRVTKICDLEKKLYETSGLALIDNKYLITHNDGGNKSEIYVLNLRGEHLKTIDIDEAKNFDWEDLALDDKGKLYIGDFGNNLNRREKCHIYIIKKNFVNDENQKVNADKITFTFEDQEAFPPKKENLNFDAEAFVWMNDSLYIFTKCRAKPFTGISNIYVVPAKKGKYKAKKLGSLQFCSYNWQWCSVTAADYNPKLNELTVLTYSKMHVFSGFEGHKFWTGKRKSYSLPVIKQREAICYKGKNTWYMSDEYRRGIGGGNLYLLKLK
;
A
#
# COMPACT_ATOMS: atom_id res chain seq x y z
N MET A 1 -17.25 -25.36 67.69
CA MET A 1 -17.75 -24.89 66.39
C MET A 1 -16.65 -24.17 65.65
N LYS A 2 -16.08 -24.75 64.59
CA LYS A 2 -15.21 -24.04 63.64
C LYS A 2 -15.88 -24.12 62.27
N TYR A 3 -16.33 -22.97 61.77
CA TYR A 3 -16.94 -22.84 60.45
C TYR A 3 -15.83 -22.78 59.40
N PHE A 4 -15.87 -23.68 58.42
CA PHE A 4 -14.94 -23.69 57.30
C PHE A 4 -15.59 -22.90 56.15
N LEU A 5 -15.02 -21.74 55.82
CA LEU A 5 -15.50 -20.89 54.74
C LEU A 5 -14.90 -21.39 53.42
N ILE A 6 -15.72 -21.98 52.55
CA ILE A 6 -15.30 -22.42 51.21
C ILE A 6 -15.46 -21.24 50.25
N PHE A 7 -14.34 -20.73 49.75
CA PHE A 7 -14.29 -19.66 48.74
C PHE A 7 -14.37 -20.30 47.34
N ILE A 8 -15.53 -20.24 46.70
CA ILE A 8 -15.71 -20.74 45.32
C ILE A 8 -15.27 -19.64 44.36
N LEU A 9 -14.07 -19.80 43.80
CA LEU A 9 -13.52 -18.91 42.78
C LEU A 9 -14.16 -19.25 41.42
N ASN A 10 -15.13 -18.44 41.00
CA ASN A 10 -15.75 -18.58 39.68
C ASN A 10 -14.83 -18.02 38.60
N PHE A 11 -14.14 -18.89 37.87
CA PHE A 11 -13.41 -18.54 36.66
C PHE A 11 -14.41 -18.33 35.50
N THR A 12 -14.81 -17.09 35.26
CA THR A 12 -15.51 -16.75 34.02
C THR A 12 -14.48 -16.69 32.89
N ALA A 13 -14.42 -17.74 32.06
CA ALA A 13 -13.64 -17.74 30.85
C ALA A 13 -14.24 -16.73 29.85
N VAL A 14 -13.62 -15.54 29.75
CA VAL A 14 -13.95 -14.57 28.71
C VAL A 14 -13.36 -15.10 27.40
N THR A 15 -14.20 -15.70 26.55
CA THR A 15 -13.81 -16.08 25.20
C THR A 15 -13.68 -14.83 24.34
N SER A 16 -12.48 -14.26 24.28
CA SER A 16 -12.18 -13.19 23.33
C SER A 16 -12.18 -13.77 21.91
N PHE A 17 -13.29 -13.59 21.17
CA PHE A 17 -13.32 -13.85 19.74
C PHE A 17 -12.38 -12.87 19.03
N SER A 18 -11.20 -13.35 18.63
CA SER A 18 -10.32 -12.58 17.75
C SER A 18 -11.03 -12.33 16.41
N GLN A 19 -11.12 -11.06 16.00
CA GLN A 19 -11.69 -10.67 14.70
C GLN A 19 -10.97 -11.41 13.59
N ARG A 20 -11.72 -12.19 12.80
CA ARG A 20 -11.16 -12.98 11.69
C ARG A 20 -11.27 -12.19 10.39
N LEU A 21 -10.17 -12.08 9.66
CA LEU A 21 -10.15 -11.54 8.31
C LEU A 21 -10.67 -12.60 7.32
N ARG A 22 -11.78 -12.30 6.66
CA ARG A 22 -12.28 -13.10 5.53
C ARG A 22 -11.69 -12.53 4.24
N VAL A 23 -10.96 -13.36 3.50
CA VAL A 23 -10.47 -13.06 2.15
C VAL A 23 -11.36 -13.81 1.16
N THR A 24 -11.96 -13.11 0.19
CA THR A 24 -12.83 -13.69 -0.83
C THR A 24 -12.35 -13.25 -2.20
N LYS A 25 -11.97 -14.20 -3.06
CA LYS A 25 -11.64 -13.89 -4.46
C LYS A 25 -12.88 -13.37 -5.18
N ILE A 26 -12.74 -12.25 -5.88
CA ILE A 26 -13.78 -11.66 -6.73
C ILE A 26 -13.68 -12.25 -8.14
N CYS A 27 -12.49 -12.14 -8.75
CA CYS A 27 -12.24 -12.62 -10.10
C CYS A 27 -10.74 -12.93 -10.31
N ASP A 28 -10.44 -13.62 -11.40
CA ASP A 28 -9.14 -13.49 -12.07
C ASP A 28 -9.13 -12.16 -12.82
N LEU A 29 -8.03 -11.42 -12.71
CA LEU A 29 -7.78 -10.23 -13.52
C LEU A 29 -7.44 -10.65 -14.96
N GLU A 30 -7.68 -9.76 -15.92
CA GLU A 30 -7.27 -10.00 -17.29
C GLU A 30 -5.76 -10.22 -17.39
N LYS A 31 -5.32 -11.09 -18.30
CA LYS A 31 -3.90 -11.47 -18.46
C LYS A 31 -2.95 -10.29 -18.69
N LYS A 32 -3.44 -9.16 -19.21
CA LYS A 32 -2.65 -7.94 -19.39
C LYS A 32 -2.30 -7.24 -18.07
N LEU A 33 -2.97 -7.58 -16.97
CA LEU A 33 -2.77 -7.05 -15.61
C LEU A 33 -1.90 -7.98 -14.75
N TYR A 34 -0.93 -8.66 -15.38
CA TYR A 34 -0.15 -9.73 -14.75
C TYR A 34 0.80 -9.22 -13.65
N GLU A 35 1.14 -7.93 -13.67
CA GLU A 35 2.02 -7.24 -12.71
C GLU A 35 1.26 -6.12 -11.98
N THR A 36 -0.04 -6.32 -11.70
CA THR A 36 -0.84 -5.35 -10.94
C THR A 36 -0.16 -4.96 -9.62
N SER A 37 0.18 -3.67 -9.44
CA SER A 37 0.96 -3.21 -8.28
C SER A 37 0.21 -2.19 -7.40
N GLY A 38 -0.38 -1.14 -7.96
CA GLY A 38 -1.23 -0.20 -7.19
C GLY A 38 -2.73 -0.40 -7.34
N LEU A 39 -3.53 0.04 -6.35
CA LEU A 39 -5.00 -0.02 -6.39
C LEU A 39 -5.65 1.20 -5.75
N ALA A 40 -6.63 1.82 -6.42
CA ALA A 40 -7.43 2.91 -5.86
C ALA A 40 -8.91 2.72 -6.17
N LEU A 41 -9.79 3.08 -5.23
CA LEU A 41 -11.25 3.07 -5.41
C LEU A 41 -11.77 4.49 -5.63
N ILE A 42 -12.36 4.74 -6.80
CA ILE A 42 -12.92 6.04 -7.18
C ILE A 42 -14.45 5.96 -7.20
N ASP A 43 -15.10 6.93 -6.54
CA ASP A 43 -16.55 7.13 -6.51
C ASP A 43 -17.36 5.89 -6.08
N ASN A 44 -16.75 4.96 -5.33
CA ASN A 44 -17.31 3.63 -5.04
C ASN A 44 -17.80 2.87 -6.28
N LYS A 45 -17.20 3.14 -7.45
CA LYS A 45 -17.66 2.65 -8.74
C LYS A 45 -16.55 1.99 -9.54
N TYR A 46 -15.36 2.59 -9.52
CA TYR A 46 -14.23 2.16 -10.33
C TYR A 46 -13.04 1.78 -9.47
N LEU A 47 -12.40 0.66 -9.82
CA LEU A 47 -11.08 0.31 -9.33
C LEU A 47 -10.05 0.74 -10.37
N ILE A 48 -9.00 1.41 -9.94
CA ILE A 48 -7.89 1.83 -10.79
C ILE A 48 -6.67 1.02 -10.40
N THR A 49 -5.95 0.48 -11.38
CA THR A 49 -4.68 -0.22 -11.17
C THR A 49 -3.70 0.07 -12.31
N HIS A 50 -2.44 -0.32 -12.16
CA HIS A 50 -1.41 -0.30 -13.20
C HIS A 50 -0.55 -1.55 -13.05
N ASN A 51 0.20 -1.88 -14.10
CA ASN A 51 1.29 -2.85 -13.97
C ASN A 51 2.55 -2.19 -13.39
N ASP A 52 3.41 -2.99 -12.79
CA ASP A 52 4.72 -2.63 -12.21
C ASP A 52 5.71 -2.09 -13.27
N GLY A 53 6.95 -1.79 -12.85
CA GLY A 53 8.06 -1.21 -13.61
C GLY A 53 8.30 -1.76 -15.02
N GLY A 54 8.65 -0.88 -15.95
CA GLY A 54 9.04 -1.24 -17.32
C GLY A 54 7.87 -1.54 -18.28
N ASN A 55 6.63 -1.55 -17.78
CA ASN A 55 5.44 -1.62 -18.61
C ASN A 55 5.11 -0.25 -19.26
N LYS A 56 4.00 -0.18 -20.01
CA LYS A 56 3.51 1.10 -20.56
C LYS A 56 3.07 2.04 -19.43
N SER A 57 3.14 3.35 -19.68
CA SER A 57 2.64 4.39 -18.79
C SER A 57 1.12 4.51 -18.86
N GLU A 58 0.42 3.44 -18.49
CA GLU A 58 -1.04 3.36 -18.58
C GLU A 58 -1.65 2.89 -17.27
N ILE A 59 -2.85 3.39 -16.98
CA ILE A 59 -3.69 2.90 -15.88
C ILE A 59 -4.91 2.18 -16.45
N TYR A 60 -5.41 1.21 -15.71
CA TYR A 60 -6.56 0.41 -16.08
C TYR A 60 -7.73 0.73 -15.18
N VAL A 61 -8.87 1.06 -15.79
CA VAL A 61 -10.13 1.29 -15.10
C VAL A 61 -10.93 0.00 -15.13
N LEU A 62 -11.23 -0.54 -13.95
CA LEU A 62 -12.04 -1.74 -13.76
C LEU A 62 -13.37 -1.37 -13.08
N ASN A 63 -14.41 -2.17 -13.29
CA ASN A 63 -15.56 -2.12 -12.39
C ASN A 63 -15.28 -2.90 -11.08
N LEU A 64 -16.21 -2.88 -10.14
CA LEU A 64 -16.05 -3.55 -8.83
C LEU A 64 -16.04 -5.10 -8.90
N ARG A 65 -16.34 -5.68 -10.07
CA ARG A 65 -16.22 -7.12 -10.35
C ARG A 65 -14.84 -7.47 -10.94
N GLY A 66 -13.98 -6.47 -11.17
CA GLY A 66 -12.66 -6.62 -11.77
C GLY A 66 -12.67 -6.70 -13.30
N GLU A 67 -13.81 -6.45 -13.94
CA GLU A 67 -13.91 -6.41 -15.41
C GLU A 67 -13.24 -5.12 -15.91
N HIS A 68 -12.35 -5.24 -16.90
CA HIS A 68 -11.70 -4.10 -17.54
C HIS A 68 -12.72 -3.29 -18.35
N LEU A 69 -12.72 -1.98 -18.15
CA LEU A 69 -13.62 -1.06 -18.84
C LEU A 69 -12.88 -0.22 -19.89
N LYS A 70 -11.70 0.28 -19.52
CA LYS A 70 -10.85 1.12 -20.39
C LYS A 70 -9.42 1.18 -19.86
N THR A 71 -8.51 1.53 -20.74
CA THR A 71 -7.10 1.82 -20.41
C THR A 71 -6.87 3.29 -20.68
N ILE A 72 -6.22 4.02 -19.77
CA ILE A 72 -5.93 5.44 -19.93
C ILE A 72 -4.42 5.63 -20.01
N ASP A 73 -3.96 6.21 -21.10
CA ASP A 73 -2.56 6.61 -21.31
C ASP A 73 -2.23 7.84 -20.45
N ILE A 74 -1.13 7.77 -19.72
CA ILE A 74 -0.64 8.86 -18.89
C ILE A 74 0.46 9.58 -19.67
N ASP A 75 0.09 10.68 -20.31
CA ASP A 75 1.02 11.48 -21.09
C ASP A 75 2.07 12.11 -20.19
N GLU A 76 3.27 12.32 -20.75
CA GLU A 76 4.45 12.85 -20.07
C GLU A 76 4.97 12.01 -18.88
N ALA A 77 4.37 10.85 -18.60
CA ALA A 77 4.85 9.91 -17.60
C ALA A 77 5.66 8.78 -18.22
N LYS A 78 6.67 8.31 -17.47
CA LYS A 78 7.43 7.10 -17.79
C LYS A 78 7.26 6.13 -16.63
N ASN A 79 6.89 4.89 -16.95
CA ASN A 79 6.92 3.79 -16.00
C ASN A 79 8.33 3.20 -15.91
N PHE A 80 9.17 3.85 -15.11
CA PHE A 80 10.49 3.31 -14.78
C PHE A 80 10.36 2.20 -13.74
N ASP A 81 9.69 2.47 -12.62
CA ASP A 81 9.40 1.51 -11.56
C ASP A 81 8.14 1.98 -10.80
N TRP A 82 6.96 1.77 -11.40
CA TRP A 82 5.66 2.16 -10.82
C TRP A 82 5.18 1.14 -9.79
N GLU A 83 5.03 1.57 -8.55
CA GLU A 83 4.78 0.66 -7.43
C GLU A 83 3.33 0.75 -6.92
N ASP A 84 2.84 1.93 -6.57
CA ASP A 84 1.56 2.06 -5.85
C ASP A 84 0.71 3.25 -6.34
N LEU A 85 -0.54 3.32 -5.87
CA LEU A 85 -1.49 4.40 -6.13
C LEU A 85 -2.00 5.04 -4.83
N ALA A 86 -2.23 6.35 -4.85
CA ALA A 86 -2.98 7.04 -3.80
C ALA A 86 -4.04 7.97 -4.39
N LEU A 87 -5.13 8.20 -3.67
CA LEU A 87 -6.22 9.09 -4.08
C LEU A 87 -6.44 10.18 -3.03
N ASP A 88 -6.56 11.44 -3.47
CA ASP A 88 -6.99 12.51 -2.57
C ASP A 88 -8.51 12.59 -2.39
N ASP A 89 -8.94 13.37 -1.40
CA ASP A 89 -10.35 13.63 -1.12
C ASP A 89 -11.10 14.41 -2.22
N LYS A 90 -10.39 14.90 -3.23
CA LYS A 90 -10.90 15.63 -4.39
C LYS A 90 -10.87 14.81 -5.69
N GLY A 91 -10.45 13.55 -5.62
CA GLY A 91 -10.39 12.62 -6.73
C GLY A 91 -9.17 12.76 -7.64
N LYS A 92 -8.09 13.43 -7.22
CA LYS A 92 -6.80 13.35 -7.91
C LYS A 92 -6.14 12.02 -7.59
N LEU A 93 -5.62 11.37 -8.63
CA LEU A 93 -4.85 10.16 -8.51
C LEU A 93 -3.36 10.49 -8.48
N TYR A 94 -2.63 9.82 -7.62
CA TYR A 94 -1.19 9.88 -7.54
C TYR A 94 -0.63 8.50 -7.93
N ILE A 95 0.41 8.48 -8.77
CA ILE A 95 1.07 7.27 -9.25
C ILE A 95 2.52 7.31 -8.79
N GLY A 96 2.94 6.34 -8.00
CA GLY A 96 4.28 6.26 -7.44
C GLY A 96 5.29 5.62 -8.39
N ASP A 97 6.16 6.41 -9.01
CA ASP A 97 7.31 5.93 -9.78
C ASP A 97 8.58 6.05 -8.94
N PHE A 98 8.74 5.12 -8.01
CA PHE A 98 9.73 5.23 -6.95
C PHE A 98 10.37 3.92 -6.51
N GLY A 99 10.03 2.81 -7.17
CA GLY A 99 10.69 1.53 -6.99
C GLY A 99 12.21 1.67 -7.14
N ASN A 100 12.95 0.98 -6.26
CA ASN A 100 14.38 1.14 -6.13
C ASN A 100 15.02 -0.08 -5.44
N ASN A 101 14.72 -1.28 -5.96
CA ASN A 101 15.21 -2.57 -5.48
C ASN A 101 16.71 -2.59 -5.14
N LEU A 102 17.53 -1.94 -5.97
CA LEU A 102 18.99 -1.86 -5.81
C LEU A 102 19.47 -0.67 -4.97
N ASN A 103 18.57 0.21 -4.54
CA ASN A 103 18.84 1.44 -3.78
C ASN A 103 19.81 2.40 -4.49
N ARG A 104 19.80 2.39 -5.84
CA ARG A 104 20.68 3.21 -6.70
C ARG A 104 20.01 4.46 -7.27
N ARG A 105 18.68 4.57 -7.14
CA ARG A 105 17.91 5.69 -7.69
C ARG A 105 18.11 6.95 -6.85
N GLU A 106 18.66 7.99 -7.46
CA GLU A 106 18.82 9.31 -6.84
C GLU A 106 17.51 10.09 -6.78
N LYS A 107 16.73 10.04 -7.88
CA LYS A 107 15.51 10.81 -8.05
C LYS A 107 14.34 9.88 -8.32
N CYS A 108 13.34 9.97 -7.45
CA CYS A 108 12.06 9.29 -7.60
C CYS A 108 10.99 10.29 -8.05
N HIS A 109 9.89 9.76 -8.58
CA HIS A 109 8.80 10.57 -9.12
C HIS A 109 7.45 10.14 -8.54
N ILE A 110 6.55 11.10 -8.43
CA ILE A 110 5.12 10.82 -8.25
C ILE A 110 4.37 11.64 -9.30
N TYR A 111 3.59 10.97 -10.13
CA TYR A 111 2.75 11.60 -11.13
C TYR A 111 1.40 11.97 -10.51
N ILE A 112 0.84 13.12 -10.88
CA ILE A 112 -0.43 13.64 -10.38
C ILE A 112 -1.39 13.75 -11.56
N ILE A 113 -2.47 12.99 -11.48
CA ILE A 113 -3.56 13.01 -12.45
C ILE A 113 -4.73 13.79 -11.86
N LYS A 114 -5.25 14.74 -12.64
CA LYS A 114 -6.40 15.57 -12.21
C LYS A 114 -7.65 14.71 -12.07
N LYS A 115 -8.56 15.14 -11.19
CA LYS A 115 -9.87 14.51 -11.01
C LYS A 115 -10.64 14.39 -12.33
N ASN A 116 -11.61 13.47 -12.37
CA ASN A 116 -12.44 13.15 -13.53
C ASN A 116 -11.68 12.53 -14.72
N PHE A 117 -10.42 12.11 -14.56
CA PHE A 117 -9.66 11.46 -15.63
C PHE A 117 -10.34 10.20 -16.19
N VAL A 118 -11.14 9.49 -15.36
CA VAL A 118 -11.94 8.33 -15.81
C VAL A 118 -12.99 8.68 -16.87
N ASN A 119 -13.36 9.96 -16.99
CA ASN A 119 -14.32 10.48 -17.95
C ASN A 119 -13.64 11.05 -19.22
N ASP A 120 -12.32 10.97 -19.34
CA ASP A 120 -11.63 11.44 -20.54
C ASP A 120 -12.02 10.60 -21.75
N GLU A 121 -12.49 11.26 -22.81
CA GLU A 121 -13.02 10.61 -24.01
C GLU A 121 -11.91 10.05 -24.90
N ASN A 122 -10.73 10.68 -24.88
CA ASN A 122 -9.57 10.25 -25.66
C ASN A 122 -8.77 9.15 -24.95
N GLN A 123 -9.13 8.81 -23.71
CA GLN A 123 -8.42 7.87 -22.86
C GLN A 123 -6.93 8.25 -22.71
N LYS A 124 -6.66 9.56 -22.67
CA LYS A 124 -5.29 10.08 -22.57
C LYS A 124 -5.27 11.34 -21.70
N VAL A 125 -4.48 11.32 -20.64
CA VAL A 125 -4.45 12.41 -19.66
C VAL A 125 -3.03 12.85 -19.34
N ASN A 126 -2.83 14.16 -19.20
CA ASN A 126 -1.55 14.73 -18.79
C ASN A 126 -1.28 14.52 -17.29
N ALA A 127 -0.02 14.32 -16.94
CA ALA A 127 0.43 14.22 -15.56
C ALA A 127 1.26 15.44 -15.13
N ASP A 128 0.88 16.07 -14.02
CA ASP A 128 1.81 16.90 -13.26
C ASP A 128 2.83 15.99 -12.55
N LYS A 129 4.03 16.50 -12.23
CA LYS A 129 5.11 15.69 -11.64
C LYS A 129 5.65 16.26 -10.34
N ILE A 130 5.80 15.39 -9.35
CA ILE A 130 6.64 15.56 -8.18
C ILE A 130 7.94 14.82 -8.45
N THR A 131 9.08 15.48 -8.22
CA THR A 131 10.39 14.83 -8.17
C THR A 131 10.92 14.93 -6.76
N PHE A 132 11.39 13.82 -6.18
CA PHE A 132 11.99 13.85 -4.87
C PHE A 132 13.26 13.02 -4.76
N THR A 133 14.10 13.39 -3.80
CA THR A 133 15.25 12.63 -3.30
C THR A 133 15.01 12.33 -1.83
N PHE A 134 15.49 11.21 -1.29
CA PHE A 134 15.48 11.00 0.17
C PHE A 134 16.46 11.95 0.86
N GLU A 135 16.13 12.44 2.05
CA GLU A 135 16.98 13.42 2.74
C GLU A 135 18.30 12.84 3.26
N ASP A 136 18.29 11.55 3.63
CA ASP A 136 19.35 10.81 4.31
C ASP A 136 19.99 9.71 3.42
N GLN A 137 19.71 9.70 2.12
CA GLN A 137 20.40 8.82 1.17
C GLN A 137 21.65 9.51 0.59
N GLU A 138 22.80 9.27 1.21
CA GLU A 138 24.07 9.89 0.80
C GLU A 138 24.83 9.08 -0.26
N ALA A 139 24.49 7.80 -0.45
CA ALA A 139 25.16 6.89 -1.38
C ALA A 139 24.17 6.03 -2.18
N PHE A 140 24.57 5.63 -3.39
CA PHE A 140 23.72 5.00 -4.41
C PHE A 140 24.44 3.78 -5.04
N PRO A 141 24.46 2.61 -4.39
CA PRO A 141 23.72 2.27 -3.18
C PRO A 141 24.45 2.61 -1.88
N PRO A 142 23.73 2.74 -0.76
CA PRO A 142 24.35 2.80 0.55
C PRO A 142 24.97 1.45 0.94
N LYS A 143 25.64 1.42 2.10
CA LYS A 143 26.13 0.17 2.68
C LYS A 143 24.99 -0.83 2.88
N LYS A 144 25.32 -2.13 2.91
CA LYS A 144 24.36 -3.24 2.89
C LYS A 144 23.35 -3.17 4.05
N GLU A 145 23.78 -2.73 5.22
CA GLU A 145 22.99 -2.53 6.42
C GLU A 145 21.97 -1.37 6.31
N ASN A 146 22.16 -0.47 5.35
CA ASN A 146 21.38 0.77 5.17
C ASN A 146 20.55 0.79 3.88
N LEU A 147 20.33 -0.35 3.23
CA LEU A 147 19.50 -0.47 2.03
C LEU A 147 17.99 -0.35 2.38
N ASN A 148 17.52 0.86 2.71
CA ASN A 148 16.13 1.16 3.08
C ASN A 148 15.57 2.38 2.33
N PHE A 149 15.88 2.48 1.03
CA PHE A 149 15.45 3.54 0.10
C PHE A 149 14.70 2.96 -1.12
N ASP A 150 14.19 1.75 -0.96
CA ASP A 150 13.26 1.10 -1.89
C ASP A 150 11.83 1.50 -1.49
N ALA A 151 11.26 2.52 -2.11
CA ALA A 151 9.88 2.92 -1.82
C ALA A 151 8.92 1.99 -2.57
N GLU A 152 7.89 1.50 -1.89
CA GLU A 152 6.96 0.52 -2.48
C GLU A 152 5.50 0.81 -2.14
N ALA A 153 5.24 1.68 -1.17
CA ALA A 153 3.88 2.05 -0.81
C ALA A 153 3.79 3.51 -0.44
N PHE A 154 2.63 4.12 -0.62
CA PHE A 154 2.39 5.48 -0.14
C PHE A 154 0.91 5.79 0.05
N VAL A 155 0.62 6.78 0.89
CA VAL A 155 -0.75 7.26 1.11
C VAL A 155 -0.81 8.76 0.96
N TRP A 156 -1.96 9.25 0.51
CA TRP A 156 -2.30 10.66 0.61
C TRP A 156 -2.98 10.93 1.96
N MET A 157 -2.54 11.98 2.66
CA MET A 157 -3.22 12.48 3.84
C MET A 157 -3.09 14.00 3.91
N ASN A 158 -4.25 14.68 3.88
CA ASN A 158 -4.43 16.14 3.92
C ASN A 158 -3.83 16.89 2.73
N ASP A 159 -2.53 17.19 2.74
CA ASP A 159 -1.86 17.96 1.68
C ASP A 159 -0.53 17.33 1.28
N SER A 160 -0.27 16.12 1.77
CA SER A 160 1.03 15.47 1.75
C SER A 160 0.90 14.00 1.39
N LEU A 161 1.99 13.46 0.84
CA LEU A 161 2.15 12.06 0.48
C LEU A 161 3.15 11.44 1.45
N TYR A 162 2.75 10.35 2.09
CA TYR A 162 3.55 9.61 3.07
C TYR A 162 4.02 8.31 2.45
N ILE A 163 5.32 8.17 2.28
CA ILE A 163 5.97 7.11 1.49
C ILE A 163 6.62 6.11 2.43
N PHE A 164 6.38 4.83 2.20
CA PHE A 164 6.87 3.71 3.00
C PHE A 164 7.89 2.91 2.19
N THR A 165 9.03 2.60 2.82
CA THR A 165 10.08 1.82 2.17
C THR A 165 9.99 0.33 2.47
N LYS A 166 10.35 -0.51 1.52
CA LYS A 166 10.69 -1.91 1.73
C LYS A 166 12.11 -2.05 2.29
N CYS A 167 12.27 -2.93 3.28
CA CYS A 167 13.57 -3.22 3.87
C CYS A 167 14.39 -4.13 2.94
N ARG A 168 15.52 -3.63 2.44
CA ARG A 168 16.51 -4.41 1.67
C ARG A 168 17.83 -4.59 2.44
N ALA A 169 17.88 -4.14 3.69
CA ALA A 169 19.06 -4.22 4.55
C ALA A 169 19.56 -5.66 4.74
N LYS A 170 20.88 -5.81 4.87
CA LYS A 170 21.55 -7.08 5.20
C LYS A 170 22.43 -6.88 6.44
N PRO A 171 22.11 -7.54 7.58
CA PRO A 171 20.98 -8.45 7.79
C PRO A 171 19.61 -7.75 7.71
N PHE A 172 18.56 -8.53 7.42
CA PHE A 172 17.18 -8.01 7.30
C PHE A 172 16.66 -7.52 8.66
N THR A 173 16.13 -6.31 8.70
CA THR A 173 15.59 -5.69 9.94
C THR A 173 14.06 -5.61 9.93
N GLY A 174 13.46 -5.62 8.73
CA GLY A 174 12.05 -5.38 8.46
C GLY A 174 11.52 -4.02 8.89
N ILE A 175 12.43 -3.04 8.93
CA ILE A 175 12.11 -1.63 9.16
C ILE A 175 11.65 -1.01 7.84
N SER A 176 10.46 -0.42 7.86
CA SER A 176 9.96 0.47 6.81
C SER A 176 10.11 1.91 7.29
N ASN A 177 10.93 2.70 6.61
CA ASN A 177 11.04 4.13 6.88
C ASN A 177 9.84 4.86 6.27
N ILE A 178 9.41 5.92 6.94
CA ILE A 178 8.30 6.77 6.50
C ILE A 178 8.85 8.13 6.14
N TYR A 179 8.65 8.53 4.89
CA TYR A 179 9.04 9.84 4.38
C TYR A 179 7.80 10.65 3.99
N VAL A 180 7.95 11.97 3.89
CA VAL A 180 6.88 12.87 3.45
C VAL A 180 7.34 13.85 2.38
N VAL A 181 6.46 14.09 1.41
CA VAL A 181 6.56 15.18 0.42
C VAL A 181 5.20 15.88 0.27
N PRO A 182 5.16 17.18 -0.07
CA PRO A 182 3.89 17.84 -0.40
C PRO A 182 3.20 17.19 -1.62
N ALA A 183 1.89 17.05 -1.59
CA ALA A 183 1.06 16.48 -2.66
C ALA A 183 0.81 17.46 -3.82
N LYS A 184 1.83 18.24 -4.19
CA LYS A 184 1.80 19.31 -5.18
C LYS A 184 3.03 19.23 -6.07
N LYS A 185 2.86 19.44 -7.38
CA LYS A 185 3.96 19.48 -8.35
C LYS A 185 5.14 20.32 -7.87
N GLY A 186 6.35 19.81 -8.05
CA GLY A 186 7.56 20.45 -7.54
C GLY A 186 8.73 19.49 -7.37
N LYS A 187 9.86 20.04 -6.92
CA LYS A 187 11.05 19.29 -6.53
C LYS A 187 11.20 19.36 -5.02
N TYR A 188 11.33 18.23 -4.35
CA TYR A 188 11.44 18.17 -2.89
C TYR A 188 12.57 17.26 -2.45
N LYS A 189 13.03 17.50 -1.22
CA LYS A 189 13.78 16.52 -0.44
C LYS A 189 12.79 15.88 0.53
N ALA A 190 12.57 14.58 0.40
CA ALA A 190 11.60 13.83 1.19
C ALA A 190 12.11 13.70 2.63
N LYS A 191 11.32 14.19 3.59
CA LYS A 191 11.70 14.23 5.01
C LYS A 191 11.30 12.94 5.69
N LYS A 192 12.22 12.30 6.41
CA LYS A 192 12.02 11.12 7.23
C LYS A 192 11.31 11.53 8.52
N LEU A 193 10.14 10.94 8.73
CA LEU A 193 9.31 11.23 9.89
C LEU A 193 9.48 10.19 10.99
N GLY A 194 9.75 8.95 10.62
CA GLY A 194 9.85 7.83 11.54
C GLY A 194 9.95 6.51 10.80
N SER A 195 9.63 5.42 11.50
CA SER A 195 9.64 4.08 10.91
C SER A 195 8.66 3.14 11.61
N LEU A 196 8.33 2.05 10.92
CA LEU A 196 7.56 0.93 11.44
C LEU A 196 8.36 -0.35 11.26
N GLN A 197 8.42 -1.20 12.29
CA GLN A 197 9.02 -2.52 12.18
C GLN A 197 7.92 -3.59 12.12
N PHE A 198 7.88 -4.36 11.04
CA PHE A 198 6.87 -5.39 10.82
C PHE A 198 7.31 -6.74 11.40
N CYS A 199 8.48 -7.24 11.00
CA CYS A 199 9.17 -8.34 11.66
C CYS A 199 10.63 -8.42 11.23
N SER A 200 11.48 -9.13 11.97
CA SER A 200 12.90 -9.33 11.64
C SER A 200 13.21 -10.72 11.07
N TYR A 201 12.21 -11.52 10.73
CA TYR A 201 12.41 -12.90 10.27
C TYR A 201 12.95 -12.96 8.85
N ASN A 202 12.16 -12.51 7.87
CA ASN A 202 12.53 -12.57 6.46
C ASN A 202 11.67 -11.64 5.60
N TRP A 203 12.24 -11.15 4.49
CA TRP A 203 11.61 -10.18 3.60
C TRP A 203 10.36 -10.73 2.90
N GLN A 204 10.32 -12.02 2.53
CA GLN A 204 9.16 -12.65 1.87
C GLN A 204 7.89 -12.67 2.75
N TRP A 205 7.98 -12.28 4.03
CA TRP A 205 6.85 -12.28 4.95
C TRP A 205 6.39 -10.87 5.32
N CYS A 206 7.34 -9.96 5.55
CA CYS A 206 7.09 -8.73 6.29
C CYS A 206 7.50 -7.46 5.55
N SER A 207 8.01 -7.60 4.33
CA SER A 207 8.22 -6.46 3.46
C SER A 207 6.89 -5.78 3.13
N VAL A 208 6.87 -4.45 3.21
CA VAL A 208 5.77 -3.61 2.75
C VAL A 208 5.62 -3.75 1.24
N THR A 209 4.38 -3.79 0.77
CA THR A 209 4.04 -3.87 -0.66
C THR A 209 3.00 -2.84 -1.09
N ALA A 210 2.04 -2.47 -0.22
CA ALA A 210 1.11 -1.38 -0.47
C ALA A 210 0.62 -0.74 0.82
N ALA A 211 0.00 0.44 0.70
CA ALA A 211 -0.69 1.09 1.80
C ALA A 211 -1.90 1.89 1.30
N ASP A 212 -2.89 2.06 2.17
CA ASP A 212 -3.98 3.01 1.92
C ASP A 212 -4.42 3.67 3.22
N TYR A 213 -4.95 4.89 3.14
CA TYR A 213 -5.41 5.67 4.28
C TYR A 213 -6.88 6.04 4.13
N ASN A 214 -7.67 5.74 5.16
CA ASN A 214 -9.07 6.13 5.22
C ASN A 214 -9.25 7.38 6.10
N PRO A 215 -9.47 8.57 5.52
CA PRO A 215 -9.62 9.81 6.29
C PRO A 215 -10.88 9.82 7.17
N LYS A 216 -11.94 9.08 6.80
CA LYS A 216 -13.18 9.03 7.60
C LYS A 216 -13.03 8.19 8.85
N LEU A 217 -12.20 7.15 8.81
CA LEU A 217 -11.94 6.26 9.93
C LEU A 217 -10.70 6.68 10.74
N ASN A 218 -9.87 7.55 10.16
CA ASN A 218 -8.51 7.83 10.64
C ASN A 218 -7.73 6.52 10.84
N GLU A 219 -7.74 5.68 9.80
CA GLU A 219 -7.09 4.37 9.78
C GLU A 219 -6.12 4.26 8.61
N LEU A 220 -4.90 3.81 8.88
CA LEU A 220 -3.89 3.46 7.89
C LEU A 220 -3.84 1.95 7.79
N THR A 221 -3.97 1.40 6.58
CA THR A 221 -3.65 0.00 6.31
C THR A 221 -2.31 -0.09 5.59
N VAL A 222 -1.42 -0.94 6.09
CA VAL A 222 -0.19 -1.32 5.39
C VAL A 222 -0.23 -2.81 5.10
N LEU A 223 -0.02 -3.16 3.84
CA LEU A 223 0.07 -4.53 3.35
C LEU A 223 1.52 -4.99 3.39
N THR A 224 1.70 -6.24 3.79
CA THR A 224 2.92 -7.02 3.58
C THR A 224 2.55 -8.31 2.87
N TYR A 225 3.54 -9.04 2.35
CA TYR A 225 3.30 -10.34 1.70
C TYR A 225 2.44 -11.32 2.51
N SER A 226 2.55 -11.32 3.85
CA SER A 226 1.85 -12.29 4.70
C SER A 226 0.73 -11.71 5.57
N LYS A 227 0.68 -10.39 5.77
CA LYS A 227 -0.24 -9.75 6.74
C LYS A 227 -0.77 -8.41 6.24
N MET A 228 -2.00 -8.12 6.63
CA MET A 228 -2.59 -6.79 6.60
C MET A 228 -2.47 -6.16 7.99
N HIS A 229 -1.86 -4.98 8.09
CA HIS A 229 -1.70 -4.24 9.34
C HIS A 229 -2.59 -3.00 9.32
N VAL A 230 -3.50 -2.88 10.29
CA VAL A 230 -4.38 -1.71 10.45
C VAL A 230 -3.91 -0.91 11.66
N PHE A 231 -3.55 0.34 11.42
CA PHE A 231 -3.16 1.32 12.41
C PHE A 231 -4.31 2.28 12.66
N SER A 232 -4.58 2.59 13.93
CA SER A 232 -5.68 3.47 14.35
C SER A 232 -5.29 4.25 15.60
N GLY A 233 -5.98 5.36 15.88
CA GLY A 233 -5.75 6.15 17.09
C GLY A 233 -4.35 6.77 17.18
N PHE A 234 -3.71 7.03 16.04
CA PHE A 234 -2.50 7.83 15.95
C PHE A 234 -2.85 9.33 15.90
N GLU A 235 -1.90 10.17 16.30
CA GLU A 235 -2.02 11.63 16.27
C GLU A 235 -1.39 12.17 14.98
N GLY A 236 -2.19 12.83 14.14
CA GLY A 236 -1.71 13.40 12.88
C GLY A 236 -1.06 12.36 11.99
N HIS A 237 0.20 12.57 11.61
CA HIS A 237 0.98 11.65 10.76
C HIS A 237 1.86 10.66 11.55
N LYS A 238 1.76 10.63 12.88
CA LYS A 238 2.62 9.79 13.73
C LYS A 238 2.10 8.35 13.77
N PHE A 239 2.07 7.65 12.63
CA PHE A 239 1.48 6.32 12.50
C PHE A 239 2.04 5.30 13.50
N TRP A 240 3.30 5.45 13.91
CA TRP A 240 3.99 4.61 14.90
C TRP A 240 3.49 4.77 16.34
N THR A 241 2.74 5.82 16.67
CA THR A 241 2.12 5.98 18.00
C THR A 241 0.73 5.35 18.08
N GLY A 242 0.19 4.90 16.95
CA GLY A 242 -1.14 4.29 16.86
C GLY A 242 -1.19 2.85 17.36
N LYS A 243 -2.41 2.37 17.62
CA LYS A 243 -2.67 0.95 17.88
C LYS A 243 -2.59 0.17 16.57
N ARG A 244 -1.73 -0.85 16.54
CA ARG A 244 -1.58 -1.78 15.40
C ARG A 244 -2.34 -3.07 15.64
N LYS A 245 -3.30 -3.39 14.76
CA LYS A 245 -3.88 -4.73 14.61
C LYS A 245 -3.32 -5.40 13.36
N SER A 246 -2.97 -6.68 13.45
CA SER A 246 -2.37 -7.42 12.34
C SER A 246 -3.19 -8.67 12.03
N TYR A 247 -3.48 -8.89 10.76
CA TYR A 247 -4.31 -9.97 10.29
C TYR A 247 -3.55 -10.80 9.27
N SER A 248 -3.37 -12.09 9.55
CA SER A 248 -2.70 -13.01 8.62
C SER A 248 -3.53 -13.22 7.36
N LEU A 249 -2.85 -13.22 6.22
CA LEU A 249 -3.43 -13.53 4.92
C LEU A 249 -3.20 -15.02 4.59
N PRO A 250 -4.18 -15.71 3.98
CA PRO A 250 -4.05 -17.12 3.65
C PRO A 250 -3.13 -17.30 2.45
N VAL A 251 -2.16 -18.23 2.55
CA VAL A 251 -1.18 -18.54 1.48
C VAL A 251 -0.27 -17.35 1.16
N ILE A 252 1.04 -17.58 0.95
CA ILE A 252 1.93 -16.49 0.48
C ILE A 252 1.74 -16.33 -1.03
N LYS A 253 1.44 -15.10 -1.45
CA LYS A 253 1.34 -14.67 -2.84
C LYS A 253 2.04 -13.32 -2.99
N GLN A 254 2.38 -12.93 -4.22
CA GLN A 254 2.90 -11.59 -4.54
C GLN A 254 1.74 -10.60 -4.51
N ARG A 255 1.37 -10.16 -3.30
CA ARG A 255 0.29 -9.21 -3.08
C ARG A 255 0.85 -7.82 -3.10
N GLU A 256 0.52 -7.08 -4.12
CA GLU A 256 1.15 -5.79 -4.35
C GLU A 256 0.20 -4.63 -4.06
N ALA A 257 -1.13 -4.82 -4.10
CA ALA A 257 -2.06 -3.69 -3.96
C ALA A 257 -3.14 -3.87 -2.86
N ILE A 258 -3.51 -2.77 -2.18
CA ILE A 258 -4.67 -2.70 -1.27
C ILE A 258 -5.34 -1.33 -1.32
N CYS A 259 -6.66 -1.27 -1.24
CA CYS A 259 -7.38 -0.02 -1.00
C CYS A 259 -8.64 -0.22 -0.15
N TYR A 260 -9.05 0.81 0.58
CA TYR A 260 -10.26 0.81 1.38
C TYR A 260 -11.50 0.82 0.48
N LYS A 261 -12.40 -0.13 0.75
CA LYS A 261 -13.79 -0.07 0.27
C LYS A 261 -14.69 0.66 1.27
N GLY A 262 -14.35 0.60 2.55
CA GLY A 262 -15.11 1.21 3.63
C GLY A 262 -14.68 0.64 4.99
N LYS A 263 -15.50 0.86 6.02
CA LYS A 263 -15.23 0.31 7.36
C LYS A 263 -15.06 -1.20 7.31
N ASN A 264 -13.97 -1.69 7.88
CA ASN A 264 -13.64 -3.12 7.98
C ASN A 264 -13.61 -3.85 6.62
N THR A 265 -13.46 -3.14 5.50
CA THR A 265 -13.54 -3.76 4.16
C THR A 265 -12.54 -3.12 3.19
N TRP A 266 -11.79 -3.96 2.47
CA TRP A 266 -10.77 -3.57 1.50
C TRP A 266 -10.89 -4.35 0.20
N TYR A 267 -10.40 -3.77 -0.89
CA TYR A 267 -10.00 -4.53 -2.08
C TYR A 267 -8.49 -4.80 -2.01
N MET A 268 -8.04 -5.90 -2.59
CA MET A 268 -6.63 -6.28 -2.67
C MET A 268 -6.39 -7.02 -3.98
N SER A 269 -5.23 -6.86 -4.61
CA SER A 269 -4.81 -7.70 -5.75
C SER A 269 -3.49 -8.43 -5.49
N ASP A 270 -3.25 -9.47 -6.28
CA ASP A 270 -1.95 -10.15 -6.38
C ASP A 270 -1.50 -10.26 -7.83
N GLU A 271 -0.20 -10.18 -8.05
CA GLU A 271 0.42 -10.40 -9.36
C GLU A 271 0.36 -11.86 -9.76
N TYR A 272 0.35 -12.10 -11.05
CA TYR A 272 0.51 -13.44 -11.60
C TYR A 272 1.99 -13.84 -11.63
N ARG A 273 2.33 -14.94 -10.94
CA ARG A 273 3.65 -15.57 -11.08
C ARG A 273 3.52 -16.97 -11.66
N ARG A 274 4.28 -17.23 -12.73
CA ARG A 274 4.31 -18.56 -13.39
C ARG A 274 4.63 -19.65 -12.36
N GLY A 275 3.78 -20.67 -12.26
CA GLY A 275 3.93 -21.80 -11.33
C GLY A 275 3.32 -21.59 -9.94
N ILE A 276 3.21 -20.34 -9.46
CA ILE A 276 2.54 -20.01 -8.18
C ILE A 276 1.06 -19.62 -8.43
N GLY A 277 0.74 -19.16 -9.64
CA GLY A 277 -0.53 -18.53 -9.95
C GLY A 277 -0.56 -17.09 -9.43
N GLY A 278 -1.75 -16.52 -9.29
CA GLY A 278 -1.93 -15.11 -8.95
C GLY A 278 -2.73 -14.38 -10.01
N GLY A 279 -2.62 -13.06 -10.10
CA GLY A 279 -3.41 -12.24 -11.01
C GLY A 279 -4.88 -12.16 -10.59
N ASN A 280 -5.16 -12.01 -9.31
CA ASN A 280 -6.52 -12.06 -8.77
C ASN A 280 -6.90 -10.74 -8.07
N LEU A 281 -8.19 -10.44 -8.08
CA LEU A 281 -8.80 -9.40 -7.24
C LEU A 281 -9.55 -10.05 -6.06
N TYR A 282 -9.45 -9.46 -4.88
CA TYR A 282 -10.08 -9.95 -3.65
C TYR A 282 -10.86 -8.86 -2.91
N LEU A 283 -11.88 -9.31 -2.18
CA LEU A 283 -12.53 -8.57 -1.11
C LEU A 283 -12.03 -9.09 0.24
N LEU A 284 -11.51 -8.19 1.05
CA LEU A 284 -11.08 -8.44 2.43
C LEU A 284 -12.12 -7.84 3.36
N LYS A 285 -12.63 -8.62 4.32
CA LYS A 285 -13.63 -8.15 5.30
C LYS A 285 -13.33 -8.67 6.70
N LEU A 286 -13.23 -7.78 7.69
CA LEU A 286 -13.18 -8.19 9.10
C LEU A 286 -14.57 -8.59 9.59
N LYS A 287 -14.65 -9.73 10.26
CA LYS A 287 -15.82 -10.21 10.99
C LYS A 287 -15.72 -9.88 12.47
#